data_AF-A0A1H8UH08-F1
#
_entry.id   AF-A0A1H8UH08-F1
#
_cell.length_a   1.000
_cell.length_b   1.000
_cell.length_c   1.000
_cell.angle_alpha   90.00
_cell.angle_beta   90.00
_cell.angle_gamma   90.00
#
_symmetry.space_group_name_H-M   'P 1'
#
loop_
_entity.id
_entity.type
_entity.pdbx_description
1 polymer ?
#
loop_
_entity_poly.entity_id
_entity_poly.type
_entity_poly.pdbx_seq_one_letter_code
_entity_poly.pdbx_strand_id
1 'polypeptide(L)'
;MEAAEGFAAGASNGDVAKDLRVSVRSVQRWRRAWQDIGPEGLRSAGPVSTPKLSDALFAVLEVELVKGAVAHGWPDQTWALARIKTVIGRRFHKSFTLSGVPQMLRRHGWSYQVPARRAVEPDDAAVAGRVKDTWPVRGSTTAALDATSSSKTRPASR
;
A
#
# COMPACT_ATOMS: atom_id res chain seq x y z
N MET A 1 20.93 -20.14 3.46
CA MET A 1 20.48 -20.79 4.70
C MET A 1 21.54 -20.57 5.77
N GLU A 2 21.85 -19.31 6.03
CA GLU A 2 23.09 -18.91 6.72
C GLU A 2 23.06 -19.26 8.23
N ALA A 3 21.88 -19.19 8.87
CA ALA A 3 21.71 -19.64 10.25
C ALA A 3 21.93 -21.16 10.44
N ALA A 4 21.51 -22.00 9.48
CA ALA A 4 21.68 -23.44 9.55
C ALA A 4 23.17 -23.82 9.48
N GLU A 5 23.91 -23.16 8.60
CA GLU A 5 25.36 -23.33 8.44
C GLU A 5 26.10 -22.91 9.72
N GLY A 6 25.74 -21.77 10.31
CA GLY A 6 26.28 -21.34 11.60
C GLY A 6 26.00 -22.35 12.72
N PHE A 7 24.79 -22.91 12.79
CA PHE A 7 24.45 -23.94 13.79
C PHE A 7 25.23 -25.25 13.57
N ALA A 8 25.38 -25.69 12.32
CA ALA A 8 26.14 -26.89 11.96
C ALA A 8 27.64 -26.74 12.26
N ALA A 9 28.19 -25.53 12.08
CA ALA A 9 29.56 -25.18 12.43
C ALA A 9 29.78 -24.97 13.94
N GLY A 10 28.74 -25.10 14.77
CA GLY A 10 28.84 -24.96 16.22
C GLY A 10 28.89 -23.50 16.72
N ALA A 11 28.57 -22.53 15.88
CA ALA A 11 28.60 -21.10 16.24
C ALA A 11 27.63 -20.80 17.40
N SER A 12 28.00 -19.80 18.21
CA SER A 12 27.13 -19.37 19.31
C SER A 12 25.92 -18.60 18.78
N ASN A 13 24.82 -18.56 19.55
CA ASN A 13 23.64 -17.79 19.16
C ASN A 13 23.95 -16.28 19.07
N GLY A 14 24.96 -15.81 19.80
CA GLY A 14 25.39 -14.42 19.78
C GLY A 14 26.10 -14.06 18.48
N ASP A 15 26.99 -14.94 18.01
CA ASP A 15 27.72 -14.74 16.75
C ASP A 15 26.76 -14.77 15.56
N VAL A 16 25.89 -15.78 15.50
CA VAL A 16 24.86 -15.88 14.45
C VAL A 16 23.90 -14.67 14.48
N ALA A 17 23.56 -14.15 15.67
CA ALA A 17 22.72 -12.96 15.79
C ALA A 17 23.41 -11.69 15.28
N LYS A 18 24.71 -11.55 15.58
CA LYS A 18 25.53 -10.43 15.14
C LYS A 18 25.70 -10.43 13.62
N ASP A 19 26.02 -11.59 13.04
CA ASP A 19 26.27 -11.74 11.61
C ASP A 19 24.99 -11.48 10.81
N LEU A 20 23.86 -12.05 11.25
CA LEU A 20 22.55 -11.87 10.61
C LEU A 20 21.83 -10.58 10.99
N ARG A 21 22.39 -9.78 11.91
CA ARG A 21 21.80 -8.54 12.46
C ARG A 21 20.36 -8.72 12.99
N VAL A 22 20.09 -9.85 13.63
CA VAL A 22 18.81 -10.15 14.27
C VAL A 22 18.96 -10.24 15.78
N SER A 23 17.84 -10.29 16.50
CA SER A 23 17.89 -10.48 17.95
C SER A 23 18.32 -11.91 18.32
N VAL A 24 19.11 -12.05 19.39
CA VAL A 24 19.51 -13.35 19.95
C VAL A 24 18.29 -14.23 20.27
N ARG A 25 17.18 -13.64 20.70
CA ARG A 25 15.92 -14.35 20.97
C ARG A 25 15.35 -15.02 19.71
N SER A 26 15.49 -14.39 18.55
CA SER A 26 15.07 -14.98 17.27
C SER A 26 15.94 -16.17 16.92
N VAL A 27 17.26 -16.03 17.09
CA VAL A 27 18.24 -17.10 16.85
C VAL A 27 18.03 -18.28 17.80
N GLN A 28 17.71 -18.03 19.08
CA GLN A 28 17.34 -19.09 20.03
C GLN A 28 16.10 -19.86 19.57
N ARG A 29 15.08 -19.16 19.08
CA ARG A 29 13.87 -19.81 18.54
C ARG A 29 14.19 -20.65 17.30
N TRP A 30 15.01 -20.11 16.39
CA TRP A 30 15.50 -20.81 15.20
C TRP A 30 16.34 -22.05 15.56
N ARG A 31 17.24 -21.95 16.53
CA ARG A 31 18.09 -23.08 16.95
C ARG A 31 17.27 -24.23 17.53
N ARG A 32 16.21 -23.94 18.28
CA ARG A 32 15.26 -24.96 18.75
C ARG A 32 14.56 -25.64 17.58
N ALA A 33 13.99 -24.86 16.66
CA ALA A 33 13.34 -25.41 15.47
C ALA A 33 14.31 -26.24 14.60
N TRP A 34 15.58 -25.82 14.53
CA TRP A 34 16.64 -26.53 13.82
C TRP A 34 17.07 -27.82 14.51
N GLN A 35 17.10 -27.87 15.85
CA GLN A 35 17.38 -29.10 16.60
C GLN A 35 16.26 -30.12 16.44
N ASP A 36 15.01 -29.67 16.36
CA ASP A 36 13.84 -30.56 16.29
C ASP A 36 13.59 -31.10 14.88
N ILE A 37 13.72 -30.24 13.84
CA ILE A 37 13.27 -30.54 12.47
C ILE A 37 14.41 -30.36 11.44
N GLY A 38 15.64 -30.10 11.91
CA GLY A 38 16.78 -29.81 11.05
C GLY A 38 16.64 -28.48 10.30
N PRO A 39 17.38 -28.31 9.18
CA PRO A 39 17.29 -27.11 8.32
C PRO A 39 15.86 -26.74 7.90
N GLU A 40 14.95 -27.71 7.85
CA GLU A 40 13.54 -27.49 7.47
C GLU A 40 12.76 -26.68 8.48
N GLY A 41 13.13 -26.75 9.77
CA GLY A 41 12.56 -25.91 10.82
C GLY A 41 12.85 -24.41 10.65
N LEU A 42 13.80 -24.05 9.78
CA LEU A 42 14.14 -22.66 9.47
C LEU A 42 13.44 -22.13 8.21
N ARG A 43 12.75 -22.99 7.45
CA ARG A 43 11.97 -22.53 6.30
C ARG A 43 10.85 -21.62 6.78
N SER A 44 10.51 -20.63 5.96
CA SER A 44 9.34 -19.79 6.20
C SER A 44 8.08 -20.67 6.23
N ALA A 45 7.25 -20.52 7.26
CA ALA A 45 5.93 -21.15 7.33
C ALA A 45 4.95 -20.61 6.27
N GLY A 46 5.39 -19.62 5.48
CA GLY A 46 4.58 -18.93 4.49
C GLY A 46 3.87 -17.70 5.06
N PRO A 47 3.01 -17.06 4.25
CA PRO A 47 2.26 -15.89 4.66
C PRO A 47 1.34 -16.21 5.84
N VAL A 48 1.34 -15.34 6.86
CA VAL A 48 0.47 -15.48 8.05
C VAL A 48 -1.02 -15.35 7.70
N SER A 49 -1.34 -14.74 6.54
CA SER A 49 -2.73 -14.67 6.06
C SER A 49 -2.81 -14.65 4.53
N THR A 50 -3.93 -15.13 4.02
CA THR A 50 -4.30 -15.05 2.61
C THR A 50 -4.91 -13.68 2.30
N PRO A 51 -4.78 -13.18 1.06
CA PRO A 51 -5.48 -11.96 0.66
C PRO A 51 -6.99 -12.12 0.84
N LYS A 52 -7.64 -11.06 1.35
CA LYS A 52 -9.10 -11.04 1.46
C LYS A 52 -9.81 -11.21 0.12
N LEU A 53 -9.21 -10.72 -0.96
CA LEU A 53 -9.72 -10.84 -2.33
C LEU A 53 -8.72 -11.67 -3.14
N SER A 54 -9.15 -12.82 -3.65
CA SER A 54 -8.34 -13.66 -4.53
C SER A 54 -8.19 -13.04 -5.91
N ASP A 55 -7.22 -13.49 -6.70
CA ASP A 55 -7.00 -13.00 -8.08
C ASP A 55 -8.23 -13.19 -8.96
N ALA A 56 -8.95 -14.31 -8.80
CA ALA A 56 -10.20 -14.57 -9.53
C ALA A 56 -11.31 -13.56 -9.18
N LEU A 57 -11.47 -13.21 -7.89
CA LEU A 57 -12.44 -12.20 -7.48
C LEU A 57 -12.01 -10.79 -7.90
N PHE A 58 -10.70 -10.55 -7.95
CA PHE A 58 -10.16 -9.30 -8.45
C PHE A 58 -10.47 -9.12 -9.95
N ALA A 59 -10.31 -10.16 -10.78
CA ALA A 59 -10.68 -10.09 -12.20
C ALA A 59 -12.16 -9.71 -12.41
N VAL A 60 -13.05 -10.22 -11.55
CA VAL A 60 -14.46 -9.80 -11.56
C VAL A 60 -14.60 -8.33 -11.17
N LEU A 61 -13.87 -7.87 -10.15
CA LEU A 61 -13.86 -6.46 -9.75
C LEU A 61 -13.37 -5.56 -10.90
N GLU A 62 -12.36 -5.96 -11.66
CA GLU A 62 -11.89 -5.20 -12.83
C GLU A 62 -13.01 -4.99 -13.85
N VAL A 63 -13.77 -6.04 -14.17
CA VAL A 63 -14.94 -5.93 -15.06
C VAL A 63 -15.98 -4.96 -14.51
N GLU A 64 -16.23 -4.98 -13.20
CA GLU A 64 -17.17 -4.06 -12.55
C GLU A 64 -16.68 -2.61 -12.55
N LEU A 65 -15.37 -2.38 -12.42
CA LEU A 65 -14.77 -1.05 -12.51
C LEU A 65 -14.80 -0.51 -13.94
N VAL A 66 -14.63 -1.37 -14.95
CA VAL A 66 -14.76 -1.03 -16.38
C VAL A 66 -16.18 -0.60 -16.74
N LYS A 67 -17.21 -1.27 -16.20
CA LYS A 67 -18.61 -0.85 -16.37
C LYS A 67 -18.86 0.57 -15.89
N GLY A 68 -18.08 1.02 -14.92
CA GLY A 68 -18.05 2.40 -14.49
C GLY A 68 -18.97 2.72 -13.32
N ALA A 69 -18.68 3.84 -12.63
CA ALA A 69 -19.37 4.21 -11.41
C ALA A 69 -20.86 4.50 -11.63
N VAL A 70 -21.24 5.01 -12.81
CA VAL A 70 -22.64 5.27 -13.18
C VAL A 70 -23.45 3.97 -13.26
N ALA A 71 -22.87 2.91 -13.80
CA ALA A 71 -23.52 1.58 -13.85
C ALA A 71 -23.80 1.00 -12.44
N HIS A 72 -23.13 1.53 -11.41
CA HIS A 72 -23.33 1.17 -10.00
C HIS A 72 -24.22 2.17 -9.24
N GLY A 73 -24.85 3.12 -9.95
CA GLY A 73 -25.82 4.07 -9.42
C GLY A 73 -25.23 5.37 -8.89
N TRP A 74 -24.00 5.73 -9.28
CA TRP A 74 -23.41 7.04 -8.96
C TRP A 74 -23.70 8.07 -10.05
N PRO A 75 -23.79 9.38 -9.70
CA PRO A 75 -24.14 10.42 -10.67
C PRO A 75 -23.05 10.67 -11.71
N ASP A 76 -21.81 10.32 -11.40
CA ASP A 76 -20.64 10.58 -12.23
C ASP A 76 -19.77 9.32 -12.37
N GLN A 77 -18.85 9.37 -13.34
CA GLN A 77 -18.03 8.24 -13.76
C GLN A 77 -16.76 8.04 -12.89
N THR A 78 -16.61 8.82 -11.81
CA THR A 78 -15.40 8.87 -10.97
C THR A 78 -15.36 7.72 -9.97
N TRP A 79 -14.22 7.04 -9.89
CA TRP A 79 -13.98 6.00 -8.89
C TRP A 79 -13.20 6.55 -7.69
N ALA A 80 -13.92 6.91 -6.62
CA ALA A 80 -13.33 7.15 -5.31
C ALA A 80 -13.06 5.82 -4.56
N LEU A 81 -12.05 5.78 -3.68
CA LEU A 81 -11.77 4.58 -2.85
C LEU A 81 -12.99 4.09 -2.06
N ALA A 82 -13.83 5.02 -1.59
CA ALA A 82 -15.08 4.69 -0.90
C ALA A 82 -16.10 4.00 -1.82
N ARG A 83 -16.18 4.42 -3.09
CA ARG A 83 -17.06 3.79 -4.09
C ARG A 83 -16.58 2.38 -4.44
N ILE A 84 -15.27 2.21 -4.61
CA ILE A 84 -14.66 0.88 -4.84
C ILE A 84 -14.91 -0.04 -3.64
N LYS A 85 -14.70 0.45 -2.41
CA LYS A 85 -15.03 -0.30 -1.18
C LYS A 85 -16.51 -0.73 -1.16
N THR A 86 -17.43 0.14 -1.55
CA THR A 86 -18.86 -0.17 -1.61
C THR A 86 -19.16 -1.25 -2.64
N VAL A 87 -18.57 -1.20 -3.83
CA VAL A 87 -18.72 -2.26 -4.84
C VAL A 87 -18.19 -3.59 -4.29
N ILE A 88 -17.03 -3.59 -3.63
CA ILE A 88 -16.47 -4.80 -3.05
C ILE A 88 -17.40 -5.39 -1.98
N GLY A 89 -17.95 -4.55 -1.11
CA GLY A 89 -18.90 -4.98 -0.08
C GLY A 89 -20.20 -5.54 -0.67
N ARG A 90 -20.74 -4.89 -1.70
CA ARG A 90 -21.99 -5.30 -2.36
C ARG A 90 -21.84 -6.56 -3.22
N ARG A 91 -20.74 -6.69 -3.97
CA ARG A 91 -20.54 -7.79 -4.94
C ARG A 91 -19.88 -9.03 -4.33
N PHE A 92 -19.00 -8.86 -3.34
CA PHE A 92 -18.21 -9.97 -2.79
C PHE A 92 -18.44 -10.21 -1.30
N HIS A 93 -19.32 -9.44 -0.65
CA HIS A 93 -19.59 -9.52 0.80
C HIS A 93 -18.31 -9.45 1.66
N LYS A 94 -17.31 -8.69 1.19
CA LYS A 94 -16.00 -8.55 1.82
C LYS A 94 -15.80 -7.13 2.32
N SER A 95 -15.36 -7.02 3.58
CA SER A 95 -15.09 -5.73 4.21
C SER A 95 -13.62 -5.34 4.10
N PHE A 96 -13.38 -4.20 3.46
CA PHE A 96 -12.09 -3.52 3.41
C PHE A 96 -12.09 -2.23 4.21
N THR A 97 -10.96 -1.92 4.81
CA THR A 97 -10.67 -0.56 5.30
C THR A 97 -10.41 0.35 4.10
N LEU A 98 -10.65 1.66 4.23
CA LEU A 98 -10.35 2.61 3.15
C LEU A 98 -8.85 2.61 2.78
N SER A 99 -7.96 2.39 3.76
CA SER A 99 -6.52 2.21 3.54
C SER A 99 -6.16 0.87 2.89
N GLY A 100 -6.99 -0.17 3.06
CA GLY A 100 -6.77 -1.49 2.49
C GLY A 100 -7.12 -1.59 1.01
N VAL A 101 -8.05 -0.77 0.51
CA VAL A 101 -8.41 -0.72 -0.92
C VAL A 101 -7.21 -0.37 -1.81
N PRO A 102 -6.45 0.72 -1.60
CA PRO A 102 -5.31 1.04 -2.45
C PRO A 102 -4.17 0.02 -2.31
N GLN A 103 -4.01 -0.64 -1.16
CA GLN A 103 -3.05 -1.74 -1.00
C GLN A 103 -3.45 -2.98 -1.81
N MET A 104 -4.73 -3.33 -1.79
CA MET A 104 -5.30 -4.41 -2.60
C MET A 104 -5.11 -4.11 -4.10
N LEU A 105 -5.45 -2.90 -4.56
CA LEU A 105 -5.24 -2.50 -5.95
C LEU A 105 -3.77 -2.67 -6.38
N ARG A 106 -2.82 -2.12 -5.60
CA ARG A 106 -1.38 -2.24 -5.91
C ARG A 106 -0.90 -3.68 -6.00
N ARG A 107 -1.40 -4.57 -5.14
CA ARG A 107 -1.04 -6.00 -5.17
C ARG A 107 -1.38 -6.64 -6.52
N HIS A 108 -2.47 -6.23 -7.16
CA HIS A 108 -2.90 -6.75 -8.46
C HIS A 108 -2.38 -5.90 -9.64
N GLY A 109 -1.37 -5.05 -9.42
CA GLY A 109 -0.75 -4.24 -10.48
C GLY A 109 -1.47 -2.92 -10.78
N TRP A 110 -2.46 -2.53 -9.98
CA TRP A 110 -3.19 -1.27 -10.16
C TRP A 110 -2.60 -0.16 -9.29
N SER A 111 -2.03 0.87 -9.92
CA SER A 111 -1.52 2.05 -9.21
C SER A 111 -2.64 3.05 -8.90
N TYR A 112 -2.88 3.33 -7.62
CA TYR A 112 -3.72 4.43 -7.13
C TYR A 112 -2.84 5.65 -6.84
N GLN A 113 -3.12 6.82 -7.43
CA GLN A 113 -2.54 8.10 -6.99
C GLN A 113 -3.53 8.86 -6.10
N VAL A 114 -3.07 9.27 -4.91
CA VAL A 114 -3.85 9.97 -3.88
C VAL A 114 -3.82 11.48 -4.17
N PRO A 115 -4.95 12.16 -4.40
CA PRO A 115 -4.96 13.62 -4.38
C PRO A 115 -4.77 14.11 -2.94
N ALA A 116 -3.76 14.93 -2.71
CA ALA A 116 -3.60 15.64 -1.45
C ALA A 116 -4.73 16.67 -1.30
N ARG A 117 -5.59 16.47 -0.28
CA ARG A 117 -6.55 17.39 0.36
C ARG A 117 -6.82 18.74 -0.36
N ARG A 118 -8.01 18.90 -0.96
CA ARG A 118 -8.99 19.97 -0.61
C ARG A 118 -10.33 19.82 -1.35
N ALA A 119 -11.34 20.45 -0.75
CA ALA A 119 -12.71 20.58 -1.19
C ALA A 119 -12.86 21.51 -2.41
N VAL A 120 -13.96 21.31 -3.16
CA VAL A 120 -14.71 22.22 -4.07
C VAL A 120 -15.15 21.47 -5.34
N GLU A 121 -16.35 21.85 -5.81
CA GLU A 121 -17.27 21.26 -6.80
C GLU A 121 -16.71 20.86 -8.18
N PRO A 122 -17.40 19.96 -8.93
CA PRO A 122 -16.87 19.21 -10.08
C PRO A 122 -16.92 19.94 -11.43
N ASP A 123 -15.94 19.65 -12.29
CA ASP A 123 -15.88 20.05 -13.71
C ASP A 123 -16.02 18.80 -14.60
N ASP A 124 -17.09 18.80 -15.40
CA ASP A 124 -17.48 17.78 -16.38
C ASP A 124 -16.58 17.78 -17.62
N ALA A 125 -16.45 16.62 -18.26
CA ALA A 125 -15.85 16.39 -19.59
C ALA A 125 -14.33 16.13 -19.69
N ALA A 126 -13.88 14.98 -19.21
CA ALA A 126 -12.86 14.09 -19.82
C ALA A 126 -12.68 12.90 -18.88
N VAL A 127 -12.90 11.63 -19.21
CA VAL A 127 -12.11 10.83 -20.14
C VAL A 127 -12.85 9.49 -20.29
N ALA A 128 -13.30 9.15 -21.51
CA ALA A 128 -13.65 7.79 -21.88
C ALA A 128 -12.39 7.11 -22.46
N GLY A 129 -11.91 6.07 -21.77
CA GLY A 129 -11.02 5.06 -22.34
C GLY A 129 -9.53 5.22 -22.05
N ARG A 130 -9.04 4.63 -20.93
CA ARG A 130 -7.76 3.89 -20.85
C ARG A 130 -7.56 3.24 -19.47
N VAL A 131 -8.21 2.11 -19.21
CA VAL A 131 -8.19 1.43 -17.89
C VAL A 131 -6.83 0.80 -17.53
N LYS A 132 -5.88 0.67 -18.49
CA LYS A 132 -4.62 -0.06 -18.27
C LYS A 132 -3.34 0.77 -18.12
N ASP A 133 -3.27 2.03 -18.56
CA ASP A 133 -1.94 2.68 -18.70
C ASP A 133 -1.78 4.10 -18.12
N THR A 134 -2.83 4.89 -17.92
CA THR A 134 -2.63 6.24 -17.35
C THR A 134 -3.93 6.84 -16.84
N TRP A 135 -4.05 7.04 -15.52
CA TRP A 135 -5.01 7.97 -14.94
C TRP A 135 -4.35 9.37 -14.89
N PRO A 136 -5.04 10.47 -15.22
CA PRO A 136 -4.39 11.75 -15.39
C PRO A 136 -3.95 12.35 -14.04
N VAL A 137 -2.69 12.76 -14.01
CA VAL A 137 -2.13 13.68 -13.01
C VAL A 137 -2.68 15.07 -13.31
N ARG A 138 -3.21 15.78 -12.31
CA ARG A 138 -3.29 17.25 -12.33
C ARG A 138 -2.48 17.83 -11.18
N GLY A 139 -1.60 18.76 -11.56
CA GLY A 139 -0.48 19.27 -10.77
C GLY A 139 -0.86 20.07 -9.53
N SER A 140 0.05 20.04 -8.56
CA SER A 140 0.01 20.85 -7.35
C SER A 140 0.52 22.26 -7.64
N THR A 141 -0.34 23.28 -7.52
CA THR A 141 0.11 24.65 -7.27
C THR A 141 0.10 24.87 -5.76
N THR A 142 1.29 25.08 -5.20
CA THR A 142 1.46 25.59 -3.83
C THR A 142 0.94 27.03 -3.80
N ALA A 143 -0.28 27.24 -3.31
CA ALA A 143 -0.72 28.58 -2.91
C ALA A 143 -0.16 28.87 -1.52
N ALA A 144 0.97 29.58 -1.50
CA ALA A 144 1.43 30.31 -0.33
C ALA A 144 0.29 31.25 0.09
N LEU A 145 -0.21 31.09 1.31
CA LEU A 145 -1.04 32.10 1.93
C LEU A 145 -0.21 33.38 2.01
N ASP A 146 -0.80 34.44 1.51
CA ASP A 146 -0.28 35.79 1.40
C ASP A 146 0.44 36.24 2.68
N ALA A 147 1.77 36.21 2.64
CA ALA A 147 2.58 37.09 3.46
C ALA A 147 2.52 38.47 2.80
N THR A 148 1.59 39.30 3.26
CA THR A 148 1.53 40.71 2.85
C THR A 148 2.88 41.37 3.13
N SER A 149 3.50 41.79 2.04
CA SER A 149 4.67 42.64 1.98
C SER A 149 4.41 44.00 2.64
N SER A 150 5.34 44.46 3.47
CA SER A 150 5.60 45.90 3.61
C SER A 150 7.08 46.16 3.91
N SER A 151 7.61 47.10 3.14
CA SER A 151 9.03 47.39 2.94
C SER A 151 9.61 48.45 3.90
N LYS A 152 10.94 48.37 4.09
CA LYS A 152 11.96 49.41 4.37
C LYS A 152 11.71 50.40 5.52
N THR A 153 12.67 50.60 6.43
CA THR A 153 13.81 51.54 6.23
C THR A 153 14.86 51.36 7.34
N ARG A 154 16.15 51.25 6.97
CA ARG A 154 17.35 51.56 7.80
C ARG A 154 17.57 53.08 7.76
N PRO A 155 18.18 53.81 8.73
CA PRO A 155 19.48 53.47 9.35
C PRO A 155 19.80 54.00 10.79
N ALA A 156 20.93 53.50 11.30
CA ALA A 156 22.03 54.14 12.07
C ALA A 156 21.87 54.81 13.47
N SER A 157 22.89 54.47 14.30
CA SER A 157 23.55 55.17 15.42
C SER A 157 22.73 55.42 16.70
N ARG A 158 23.27 55.26 17.91
CA ARG A 158 24.58 55.65 18.44
C ARG A 158 24.98 54.78 19.64
#